data_AF-A0AAE1R6Q3-F1
#
_entry.id   AF-A0AAE1R6Q3-F1
#
_cell.length_a   1.000
_cell.length_b   1.000
_cell.length_c   1.000
_cell.angle_alpha   90.00
_cell.angle_beta   90.00
_cell.angle_gamma   90.00
#
_symmetry.space_group_name_H-M   'P 1'
#
loop_
_entity.id
_entity.type
_entity.pdbx_description
1 polymer ?
#
loop_
_entity_poly.entity_id
_entity_poly.type
_entity_poly.pdbx_seq_one_letter_code
_entity_poly.pdbx_strand_id
1 'polypeptide(L)' 'MTFGQYMRPSKRHMPVSEYITPEAFENYRVLGMQMGFRYVASGPMVRSSYKAGEFYIKSMIESDRAASTS' A
#
# COMPACT_ATOMS: atom_id res chain seq x y z
N MET A 1 2.21 -0.46 -4.53
CA MET A 1 0.74 -0.34 -4.43
C MET A 1 0.38 0.15 -3.03
N THR A 2 -0.70 0.93 -2.90
CA THR A 2 -1.13 1.49 -1.60
C THR A 2 -2.64 1.31 -1.41
N PHE A 3 -3.06 0.79 -0.26
CA PHE A 3 -4.47 0.70 0.15
C PHE A 3 -4.70 1.55 1.39
N GLY A 4 -5.65 2.49 1.30
CA GLY A 4 -5.99 3.41 2.37
C GLY A 4 -7.49 3.53 2.59
N GLN A 5 -7.92 3.93 3.78
CA GLN A 5 -9.33 4.20 4.05
C GLN A 5 -9.76 5.46 3.28
N TYR A 6 -10.89 5.36 2.58
CA TYR A 6 -11.55 6.54 2.05
C TYR A 6 -12.08 7.39 3.20
N MET A 7 -11.54 8.60 3.32
CA MET A 7 -11.98 9.60 4.28
C MET A 7 -12.75 10.66 3.52
N ARG A 8 -14.07 10.65 3.66
CA ARG A 8 -14.97 11.59 3.00
C ARG A 8 -14.62 13.04 3.40
N PRO A 9 -14.21 13.91 2.47
CA PRO A 9 -13.80 15.28 2.83
C PRO A 9 -14.95 16.17 3.30
N SER A 10 -16.15 15.98 2.72
CA SER A 10 -17.36 16.74 3.09
C SER A 10 -18.64 16.00 2.69
N LYS A 11 -19.79 16.49 3.17
CA LYS A 11 -21.12 15.94 2.85
C LYS A 11 -21.51 15.98 1.36
N ARG A 12 -20.77 16.71 0.52
CA ARG A 12 -20.99 16.74 -0.94
C ARG A 12 -20.30 15.59 -1.68
N HIS A 13 -19.31 14.96 -1.05
CA HIS A 13 -18.59 13.83 -1.64
C HIS A 13 -19.34 12.52 -1.38
N MET A 14 -18.93 11.45 -2.08
CA MET A 14 -19.48 10.11 -1.92
C MET A 14 -19.52 9.72 -0.42
N PRO A 15 -20.64 9.17 0.09
CA PRO A 15 -20.69 8.68 1.47
C PRO A 15 -19.70 7.52 1.66
N VAL A 16 -19.17 7.39 2.88
CA VAL A 16 -18.39 6.21 3.26
C VAL A 16 -19.35 5.03 3.33
N SER A 17 -19.11 4.00 2.52
CA SER A 17 -19.90 2.78 2.56
C SER A 17 -19.54 1.92 3.77
N GLU A 18 -18.25 1.83 4.09
CA GLU A 18 -17.72 0.99 5.16
C GLU A 18 -16.39 1.54 5.69
N TYR A 19 -16.15 1.31 6.98
CA TYR A 19 -14.84 1.50 7.61
C TYR A 19 -14.16 0.15 7.77
N ILE A 20 -13.06 -0.04 7.04
CA ILE A 20 -12.39 -1.33 6.91
C ILE A 20 -11.56 -1.62 8.17
N THR A 21 -11.62 -2.87 8.65
CA THR A 21 -10.88 -3.30 9.84
C THR A 21 -9.37 -3.38 9.57
N PRO A 22 -8.52 -3.23 10.60
CA PRO A 22 -7.08 -3.43 10.46
C PRO A 22 -6.70 -4.81 9.88
N GLU A 23 -7.45 -5.86 10.25
CA GLU A 23 -7.25 -7.23 9.74
C GLU A 23 -7.49 -7.33 8.23
N ALA A 24 -8.56 -6.71 7.72
CA ALA A 24 -8.83 -6.68 6.28
C ALA A 24 -7.73 -5.94 5.50
N PHE A 25 -7.19 -4.84 6.05
CA PHE A 25 -6.02 -4.18 5.45
C PHE A 25 -4.81 -5.10 5.40
N GLU A 26 -4.56 -5.92 6.43
CA GLU A 26 -3.46 -6.89 6.41
C GLU A 26 -3.67 -7.96 5.33
N ASN A 27 -4.91 -8.45 5.16
CA ASN A 27 -5.23 -9.37 4.08
C ASN A 27 -4.95 -8.78 2.68
N TYR A 28 -5.29 -7.51 2.46
CA TYR A 28 -4.96 -6.82 1.19
C TYR A 28 -3.46 -6.66 0.99
N ARG A 29 -2.70 -6.44 2.06
CA ARG A 29 -1.24 -6.38 2.00
C ARG A 29 -0.68 -7.72 1.52
N VAL A 30 -1.09 -8.82 2.16
CA VAL A 30 -0.65 -10.18 1.80
C VAL A 30 -1.01 -10.52 0.37
N LEU A 31 -2.25 -10.27 -0.04
CA LEU A 31 -2.71 -10.53 -1.40
C LEU A 31 -1.92 -9.73 -2.44
N GLY A 32 -1.69 -8.44 -2.19
CA GLY A 32 -0.87 -7.61 -3.07
C GLY A 32 0.57 -8.11 -3.18
N MET A 33 1.17 -8.58 -2.07
CA MET A 33 2.50 -9.18 -2.13
C MET A 33 2.51 -10.48 -2.95
N GLN A 34 1.49 -11.34 -2.80
CA GLN A 34 1.33 -12.57 -3.57
C GLN A 34 1.14 -12.33 -5.07
N MET A 35 0.50 -11.21 -5.45
CA MET A 35 0.37 -10.78 -6.85
C MET A 35 1.68 -10.28 -7.47
N GLY A 36 2.79 -10.23 -6.72
CA GLY A 36 4.10 -9.84 -7.22
C GLY A 36 4.36 -8.33 -7.21
N PHE A 37 3.53 -7.54 -6.51
CA PHE A 37 3.85 -6.14 -6.31
C PHE A 37 5.10 -6.00 -5.43
N ARG A 38 6.12 -5.31 -5.93
CA ARG A 38 7.39 -5.07 -5.22
C ARG A 38 7.21 -4.44 -3.84
N TYR A 39 6.18 -3.63 -3.70
CA TYR A 39 5.86 -2.99 -2.44
C TYR A 39 4.36 -2.77 -2.28
N VAL A 40 3.83 -3.07 -1.09
CA VAL A 40 2.43 -2.84 -0.73
C VAL A 40 2.35 -2.16 0.65
N ALA A 41 1.85 -0.92 0.69
CA ALA A 41 1.39 -0.29 1.93
C ALA A 41 -0.11 -0.51 2.07
N SER A 42 -0.58 -0.95 3.23
CA SER A 42 -2.00 -1.15 3.48
C SER A 42 -2.35 -0.74 4.89
N GLY A 43 -3.35 0.13 5.06
CA GLY A 43 -3.82 0.55 6.38
C GLY A 43 -4.69 1.81 6.34
N PRO A 44 -5.44 2.12 7.41
CA PRO A 44 -6.45 3.18 7.38
C PRO A 44 -5.89 4.57 6.99
N MET A 45 -4.70 4.89 7.50
CA MET A 45 -4.05 6.19 7.29
C MET A 45 -3.09 6.22 6.11
N VAL A 46 -2.92 5.11 5.38
CA VAL A 46 -2.05 5.05 4.21
C VAL A 46 -2.59 5.98 3.12
N ARG A 47 -1.68 6.70 2.47
CA ARG A 47 -1.93 7.56 1.31
C ARG A 47 -0.91 7.24 0.22
N SER A 48 -1.17 7.68 -1.00
CA SER A 48 -0.31 7.40 -2.15
C SER A 48 1.14 7.86 -1.95
N SER A 49 1.36 8.96 -1.23
CA SER A 49 2.69 9.49 -0.92
C SER A 49 3.33 8.86 0.31
N TYR A 50 2.62 8.02 1.07
CA TYR A 50 3.13 7.46 2.32
C TYR A 50 4.41 6.64 2.05
N LYS A 51 5.54 7.14 2.58
CA LYS A 51 6.88 6.52 2.48
C LYS A 51 7.31 6.18 1.03
N ALA A 52 6.76 6.87 0.03
CA ALA A 52 7.03 6.57 -1.38
C ALA A 52 8.54 6.60 -1.73
N GLY A 53 9.29 7.54 -1.17
CA GLY A 53 10.75 7.64 -1.36
C GLY A 53 11.51 6.44 -0.76
N GLU A 54 11.20 6.06 0.48
CA GLU A 54 11.79 4.87 1.13
C GLU A 54 11.53 3.61 0.31
N PHE A 55 10.31 3.44 -0.21
CA PHE A 55 9.95 2.26 -0.98
C PHE A 55 10.58 2.23 -2.37
N TYR A 56 10.71 3.38 -3.02
CA TYR A 56 11.41 3.47 -4.28
C TYR A 56 12.87 3.02 -4.12
N ILE A 57 13.59 3.60 -3.15
CA ILE A 57 14.99 3.25 -2.87
C ILE A 57 15.13 1.78 -2.48
N LYS A 58 14.27 1.28 -1.58
CA LYS A 58 14.28 -0.13 -1.16
C LYS A 58 14.10 -1.07 -2.36
N SER A 59 13.15 -0.77 -3.24
CA SER A 59 12.89 -1.60 -4.43
C SER A 59 14.06 -1.62 -5.41
N MET A 60 14.79 -0.51 -5.55
CA MET A 60 16.01 -0.47 -6.38
C MET A 60 17.12 -1.32 -5.76
N ILE A 61 17.38 -1.16 -4.45
CA ILE A 61 18.40 -1.95 -3.73
C ILE A 61 18.10 -3.45 -3.81
N GLU A 62 16.85 -3.87 -3.64
CA GLU A 62 16.45 -5.27 -3.75
C GLU A 62 16.62 -5.80 -5.17
N SER A 63 16.32 -4.99 -6.19
CA SER A 63 16.51 -5.35 -7.60
C SER A 63 18.00 -5.53 -7.93
N ASP A 64 18.85 -4.60 -7.48
CA ASP A 64 20.30 -4.65 -7.69
C ASP A 64 20.93 -5.88 -7.02
N ARG A 65 20.51 -6.20 -5.78
CA ARG A 65 20.96 -7.41 -5.06
C ARG A 65 20.57 -8.69 -5.80
N ALA A 66 19.34 -8.77 -6.29
CA ALA A 66 18.88 -9.93 -7.06
C ALA A 66 19.70 -10.13 -8.34
N ALA A 67 20.03 -9.04 -9.06
CA ALA A 67 20.86 -9.08 -10.26
C ALA A 67 22.32 -9.50 -9.97
N SER A 68 22.87 -9.10 -8.82
CA SER A 68 24.26 -9.45 -8.44
C SER A 68 24.46 -10.89 -7.96
N THR A 69 23.37 -11.61 -7.66
CA THR A 69 23.40 -13.00 -7.14
C THR A 69 23.13 -14.02 -8.24
N SER A 70 22.91 -13.57 -9.48
CA SER A 70 22.71 -14.38 -10.70
C SER A 70 23.95 -14.34 -11.58
#